data_AF-A0A061J5K4-F1
#
_entry.id   AF-A0A061J5K4-F1
#
_cell.length_a   1.000
_cell.length_b   1.000
_cell.length_c   1.000
_cell.angle_alpha   90.00
_cell.angle_beta   90.00
_cell.angle_gamma   90.00
#
_symmetry.space_group_name_H-M   'P 1'
#
loop_
_entity.id
_entity.type
_entity.pdbx_description
1 polymer ?
#
loop_
_entity_poly.entity_id
_entity_poly.type
_entity_poly.pdbx_seq_one_letter_code
_entity_poly.pdbx_strand_id
1 'polypeptide(L)'
;MPPFATCVRPRNAFLAVRKRRKGQRRRRKGRKMDTKTADAVERKRQEFLSKDAVEEMRKFSDQTSSRVRHGLLPRDHQQTVDTAHEEKMHEYISARQTWRKNVYVLRNFEYWRLRAEYYPYVKRSDEHSENFFLRGISCHPRLSDYPMCRTVIQDYFICRDKNKVMQLFNMCAPLKEQFCACINEVFVKNHERGDKKFNAHRKEYFETQRERRLAKMLSQAEESAEQRKKLQD
;
A
#
# COMPACT_ATOMS: atom_id res chain seq x y z
N MET A 1 27.67 -13.22 -14.05
CA MET A 1 28.19 -14.16 -13.03
C MET A 1 28.41 -13.38 -11.73
N PRO A 2 27.97 -13.90 -10.57
CA PRO A 2 27.77 -13.17 -9.31
C PRO A 2 29.01 -13.25 -8.38
N PRO A 3 28.99 -12.67 -7.15
CA PRO A 3 28.39 -13.35 -5.99
C PRO A 3 27.52 -12.42 -5.11
N PHE A 4 26.31 -12.81 -4.71
CA PHE A 4 25.96 -13.57 -3.49
C PHE A 4 26.48 -12.94 -2.18
N ALA A 5 25.67 -12.08 -1.56
CA ALA A 5 25.78 -11.74 -0.15
C ALA A 5 24.94 -12.74 0.68
N THR A 6 25.64 -13.67 1.33
CA THR A 6 25.08 -14.68 2.23
C THR A 6 24.82 -14.12 3.63
N CYS A 7 23.72 -14.57 4.23
CA CYS A 7 23.38 -14.41 5.64
C CYS A 7 24.53 -14.81 6.59
N VAL A 8 24.94 -13.89 7.46
CA VAL A 8 25.80 -14.19 8.61
C VAL A 8 24.93 -14.70 9.76
N ARG A 9 24.96 -16.01 10.02
CA ARG A 9 24.56 -16.60 11.31
C ARG A 9 25.75 -16.55 12.26
N PRO A 10 25.60 -16.10 13.52
CA PRO A 10 26.59 -16.41 14.54
C PRO A 10 26.45 -17.89 14.96
N ARG A 11 27.37 -18.72 14.49
CA ARG A 11 27.79 -19.95 15.18
C ARG A 11 28.67 -19.53 16.37
N ASN A 12 28.60 -20.31 17.45
CA ASN A 12 29.43 -20.24 18.68
C ASN A 12 28.86 -19.43 19.84
N ALA A 13 27.89 -20.03 20.53
CA ALA A 13 27.81 -19.95 21.99
C ALA A 13 27.59 -21.35 22.59
N PHE A 14 28.24 -22.36 22.01
CA PHE A 14 28.39 -23.70 22.56
C PHE A 14 29.76 -23.75 23.24
N LEU A 15 29.91 -23.11 24.41
CA LEU A 15 30.99 -23.34 25.39
C LEU A 15 30.80 -22.41 26.61
N ALA A 16 29.67 -22.53 27.29
CA ALA A 16 29.52 -22.02 28.66
C ALA A 16 28.66 -22.95 29.55
N VAL A 17 28.46 -24.20 29.12
CA VAL A 17 27.66 -25.21 29.82
C VAL A 17 28.57 -26.29 30.40
N ARG A 18 29.57 -25.92 31.23
CA ARG A 18 30.30 -26.93 32.03
C ARG A 18 31.19 -26.41 33.15
N LYS A 19 30.90 -25.29 33.81
CA LYS A 19 31.64 -24.92 35.04
C LYS A 19 30.86 -24.03 36.02
N ARG A 20 29.60 -24.38 36.30
CA ARG A 20 28.87 -23.95 37.52
C ARG A 20 27.94 -25.05 38.04
N ARG A 21 28.35 -26.31 37.90
CA ARG A 21 27.72 -27.48 38.55
C ARG A 21 28.63 -27.97 39.68
N LYS A 22 28.57 -27.29 40.83
CA LYS A 22 29.03 -27.71 42.18
C LYS A 22 29.11 -26.43 43.03
N GLY A 23 27.97 -25.97 43.56
CA GLY A 23 27.95 -24.74 44.36
C GLY A 23 26.60 -24.08 44.58
N GLN A 24 25.49 -24.57 44.01
CA GLN A 24 24.14 -24.15 44.37
C GLN A 24 23.22 -25.36 44.43
N ARG A 25 23.50 -26.24 45.40
CA ARG A 25 22.61 -27.32 45.82
C ARG A 25 22.20 -27.10 47.28
N ARG A 26 21.85 -25.86 47.64
CA ARG A 26 21.16 -25.48 48.87
C ARG A 26 20.29 -24.25 48.57
N ARG A 27 19.00 -24.32 48.90
CA ARG A 27 17.89 -23.39 48.59
C ARG A 27 17.10 -23.65 47.29
N ARG A 28 16.55 -24.86 47.15
CA ARG A 28 15.16 -24.99 46.66
C ARG A 28 14.23 -24.86 47.88
N LYS A 29 13.96 -23.64 48.32
CA LYS A 29 12.67 -23.34 48.95
C LYS A 29 11.71 -23.14 47.79
N GLY A 30 10.62 -23.90 47.75
CA GLY A 30 9.56 -23.69 46.77
C GLY A 30 9.15 -22.24 46.79
N ARG A 31 9.45 -21.51 45.71
CA ARG A 31 8.80 -20.24 45.43
C ARG A 31 7.40 -20.64 44.99
N LYS A 32 6.48 -20.78 45.95
CA LYS A 32 5.05 -20.75 45.64
C LYS A 32 4.87 -19.54 44.71
N MET A 33 4.29 -19.73 43.52
CA MET A 33 3.74 -18.57 42.83
C MET A 33 2.83 -17.90 43.85
N ASP A 34 3.12 -16.64 44.18
CA ASP A 34 2.27 -15.90 45.08
C ASP A 34 0.88 -15.91 44.45
N THR A 35 -0.11 -16.46 45.15
CA THR A 35 -1.49 -16.58 44.65
C THR A 35 -2.02 -15.24 44.16
N LYS A 36 -1.60 -14.14 44.81
CA LYS A 36 -1.84 -12.76 44.37
C LYS A 36 -1.34 -12.43 42.96
N THR A 37 -0.20 -12.98 42.52
CA THR A 37 0.33 -12.80 41.16
C THR A 37 -0.38 -13.67 40.13
N ALA A 38 -0.78 -14.89 40.49
CA ALA A 38 -1.59 -15.75 39.63
C ALA A 38 -2.99 -15.15 39.43
N ASP A 39 -3.63 -14.68 40.51
CA ASP A 39 -4.93 -14.00 40.49
C ASP A 39 -4.86 -12.68 39.70
N ALA A 40 -3.76 -11.93 39.79
CA ALA A 40 -3.56 -10.72 39.01
C ALA A 40 -3.38 -11.00 37.50
N VAL A 41 -2.72 -12.11 37.16
CA VAL A 41 -2.59 -12.56 35.76
C VAL A 41 -3.93 -13.07 35.24
N GLU A 42 -4.70 -13.77 36.06
CA GLU A 42 -6.01 -14.30 35.70
C GLU A 42 -7.07 -13.20 35.56
N ARG A 43 -7.06 -12.19 36.44
CA ARG A 43 -7.86 -10.97 36.30
C ARG A 43 -7.50 -10.20 35.04
N LYS A 44 -6.21 -9.99 34.76
CA LYS A 44 -5.78 -9.35 33.50
C LYS A 44 -6.22 -10.17 32.29
N ARG A 45 -6.14 -11.51 32.35
CA ARG A 45 -6.63 -12.38 31.26
C ARG A 45 -8.14 -12.25 31.06
N GLN A 46 -8.92 -12.13 32.14
CA GLN A 46 -10.36 -11.89 32.08
C GLN A 46 -10.68 -10.48 31.56
N GLU A 47 -9.88 -9.46 31.91
CA GLU A 47 -9.98 -8.11 31.36
C GLU A 47 -9.66 -8.09 29.85
N PHE A 48 -8.62 -8.81 29.40
CA PHE A 48 -8.28 -8.94 27.97
C PHE A 48 -9.32 -9.76 27.17
N LEU A 49 -10.05 -10.65 27.83
CA LEU A 49 -11.15 -11.42 27.24
C LEU A 49 -12.52 -10.77 27.47
N SER A 50 -12.58 -9.62 28.13
CA SER A 50 -13.82 -8.90 28.37
C SER A 50 -14.40 -8.44 27.03
N LYS A 51 -15.74 -8.39 26.95
CA LYS A 51 -16.44 -7.99 25.73
C LYS A 51 -16.01 -6.60 25.26
N ASP A 52 -15.72 -5.70 26.20
CA ASP A 52 -15.29 -4.34 25.92
C ASP A 52 -13.86 -4.30 25.34
N ALA A 53 -12.92 -5.11 25.88
CA ALA A 53 -11.58 -5.23 25.31
C ALA A 53 -11.60 -5.89 23.91
N VAL A 54 -12.49 -6.86 23.69
CA VAL A 54 -12.69 -7.47 22.36
C VAL A 54 -13.32 -6.46 21.39
N GLU A 55 -14.22 -5.60 21.86
CA GLU A 55 -14.84 -4.56 21.03
C GLU A 55 -13.85 -3.42 20.71
N GLU A 56 -13.00 -3.02 21.65
CA GLU A 56 -11.89 -2.09 21.41
C GLU A 56 -10.88 -2.66 20.41
N MET A 57 -10.52 -3.93 20.54
CA MET A 57 -9.65 -4.63 19.58
C MET A 57 -10.28 -4.72 18.18
N ARG A 58 -11.62 -4.86 18.10
CA ARG A 58 -12.37 -4.78 16.83
C ARG A 58 -12.34 -3.37 16.25
N LYS A 59 -12.54 -2.32 17.06
CA LYS A 59 -12.44 -0.92 16.65
C LYS A 59 -11.03 -0.55 16.17
N PHE A 60 -9.98 -1.11 16.78
CA PHE A 60 -8.60 -0.99 16.31
C PHE A 60 -8.31 -1.79 15.02
N SER A 61 -9.15 -2.78 14.72
CA SER A 61 -9.05 -3.59 13.50
C SER A 61 -9.80 -2.98 12.32
N ASP A 62 -10.87 -2.25 12.58
CA ASP A 62 -11.70 -1.63 11.56
C ASP A 62 -11.19 -0.22 11.21
N GLN A 63 -10.37 -0.13 10.16
CA GLN A 63 -9.84 1.16 9.67
C GLN A 63 -10.81 1.90 8.74
N THR A 64 -12.03 1.40 8.54
CA THR A 64 -12.98 1.93 7.56
C THR A 64 -13.27 3.42 7.78
N SER A 65 -13.44 3.85 9.03
CA SER A 65 -13.67 5.26 9.38
C SER A 65 -12.50 6.18 9.01
N SER A 66 -11.26 5.73 9.21
CA SER A 66 -10.04 6.43 8.79
C SER A 66 -9.94 6.48 7.26
N ARG A 67 -10.26 5.38 6.57
CA ARG A 67 -10.24 5.31 5.09
C ARG A 67 -11.26 6.26 4.46
N VAL A 68 -12.46 6.36 5.03
CA VAL A 68 -13.46 7.35 4.61
C VAL A 68 -12.94 8.76 4.77
N ARG A 69 -12.31 9.06 5.92
CA ARG A 69 -11.69 10.38 6.18
C ARG A 69 -10.57 10.72 5.20
N HIS A 70 -9.81 9.72 4.75
CA HIS A 70 -8.72 9.88 3.79
C HIS A 70 -9.15 9.73 2.33
N GLY A 71 -10.45 9.61 2.04
CA GLY A 71 -10.98 9.50 0.68
C GLY A 71 -10.59 8.20 -0.03
N LEU A 72 -10.37 7.12 0.72
CA LEU A 72 -10.04 5.77 0.22
C LEU A 72 -11.26 4.85 0.12
N LEU A 73 -12.33 5.19 0.85
CA LEU A 73 -13.65 4.55 0.77
C LEU A 73 -14.74 5.64 0.76
N PRO A 74 -15.84 5.48 0.02
CA PRO A 74 -16.99 6.37 0.13
C PRO A 74 -17.57 6.35 1.54
N ARG A 75 -18.13 7.47 1.99
CA ARG A 75 -18.80 7.60 3.29
C ARG A 75 -19.89 6.53 3.47
N ASP A 76 -20.57 6.22 2.36
CA ASP A 76 -21.64 5.21 2.29
C ASP A 76 -21.19 4.00 1.46
N HIS A 77 -19.97 3.49 1.63
CA HIS A 77 -19.44 2.34 0.88
C HIS A 77 -20.33 1.07 0.93
N GLN A 78 -21.24 0.96 1.90
CA GLN A 78 -22.21 -0.15 1.99
C GLN A 78 -23.49 0.08 1.16
N GLN A 79 -23.79 1.33 0.78
CA GLN A 79 -24.99 1.71 0.02
C GLN A 79 -24.69 2.24 -1.39
N THR A 80 -23.51 2.84 -1.60
CA THR A 80 -23.08 3.40 -2.90
C THR A 80 -22.31 2.38 -3.73
N VAL A 81 -22.86 1.18 -3.83
CA VAL A 81 -22.32 0.12 -4.67
C VAL A 81 -23.01 0.23 -6.03
N ASP A 82 -22.21 0.28 -7.10
CA ASP A 82 -22.74 0.24 -8.46
C ASP A 82 -23.36 -1.15 -8.70
N THR A 83 -24.69 -1.22 -8.59
CA THR A 83 -25.43 -2.49 -8.64
C THR A 83 -25.23 -3.22 -9.95
N ALA A 84 -25.17 -2.48 -11.07
CA ALA A 84 -24.94 -3.05 -12.40
C ALA A 84 -23.52 -3.64 -12.53
N HIS A 85 -22.53 -3.03 -11.87
CA HIS A 85 -21.17 -3.57 -11.83
C HIS A 85 -21.10 -4.86 -11.00
N GLU A 86 -21.73 -4.87 -9.81
CA GLU A 86 -21.76 -6.05 -8.95
C GLU A 86 -22.50 -7.21 -9.60
N GLU A 87 -23.62 -6.97 -10.30
CA GLU A 87 -24.37 -8.00 -11.00
C GLU A 87 -23.49 -8.70 -12.05
N LYS A 88 -22.85 -7.93 -12.94
CA LYS A 88 -21.91 -8.47 -13.95
C LYS A 88 -20.75 -9.24 -13.33
N MET A 89 -20.23 -8.73 -12.22
CA MET A 89 -19.14 -9.40 -11.52
C MET A 89 -19.62 -10.69 -10.84
N HIS A 90 -20.81 -10.70 -10.26
CA HIS A 90 -21.42 -11.88 -9.68
C HIS A 90 -21.71 -12.95 -10.73
N GLU A 91 -22.16 -12.56 -11.92
CA GLU A 91 -22.30 -13.46 -13.08
C GLU A 91 -20.94 -14.04 -13.52
N TYR A 92 -19.90 -13.20 -13.60
CA TYR A 92 -18.55 -13.65 -13.93
C TYR A 92 -18.03 -14.68 -12.92
N ILE A 93 -18.22 -14.39 -11.63
CA ILE A 93 -17.77 -15.22 -10.53
C ILE A 93 -18.58 -16.53 -10.49
N SER A 94 -19.91 -16.47 -10.59
CA SER A 94 -20.78 -17.65 -10.49
C SER A 94 -20.46 -18.69 -11.57
N ALA A 95 -20.16 -18.24 -12.79
CA ALA A 95 -19.78 -19.11 -13.91
C ALA A 95 -18.39 -19.75 -13.77
N ARG A 96 -17.49 -19.18 -12.95
CA ARG A 96 -16.08 -19.60 -12.84
C ARG A 96 -15.69 -20.13 -11.45
N GLN A 97 -16.67 -20.33 -10.59
CA GLN A 97 -16.47 -20.94 -9.28
C GLN A 97 -15.99 -22.39 -9.42
N THR A 98 -15.01 -22.76 -8.60
CA THR A 98 -14.48 -24.11 -8.48
C THR A 98 -14.89 -24.73 -7.15
N TRP A 99 -14.45 -25.96 -6.89
CA TRP A 99 -14.68 -26.68 -5.64
C TRP A 99 -14.17 -25.92 -4.39
N ARG A 100 -13.24 -24.97 -4.55
CA ARG A 100 -12.64 -24.22 -3.44
C ARG A 100 -13.68 -23.40 -2.65
N LYS A 101 -14.82 -23.06 -3.25
CA LYS A 101 -15.95 -22.36 -2.62
C LYS A 101 -16.56 -23.17 -1.49
N ASN A 102 -16.54 -24.49 -1.61
CA ASN A 102 -17.13 -25.40 -0.63
C ASN A 102 -16.25 -25.56 0.62
N VAL A 103 -14.99 -25.13 0.56
CA VAL A 103 -14.06 -25.17 1.70
C VAL A 103 -14.06 -23.82 2.41
N TYR A 104 -14.49 -23.79 3.68
CA TYR A 104 -14.66 -22.56 4.46
C TYR A 104 -13.46 -21.60 4.41
N VAL A 105 -12.25 -22.13 4.54
CA VAL A 105 -11.00 -21.34 4.53
C VAL A 105 -10.68 -20.79 3.13
N LEU A 106 -11.02 -21.51 2.07
CA LEU A 106 -10.69 -21.15 0.68
C LEU A 106 -11.81 -20.36 -0.01
N ARG A 107 -13.01 -20.32 0.55
CA ARG A 107 -14.16 -19.61 -0.02
C ARG A 107 -13.86 -18.12 -0.26
N ASN A 108 -13.28 -17.46 0.74
CA ASN A 108 -12.91 -16.04 0.62
C ASN A 108 -11.78 -15.83 -0.38
N PHE A 109 -10.82 -16.75 -0.42
CA PHE A 109 -9.73 -16.71 -1.40
C PHE A 109 -10.27 -16.75 -2.82
N GLU A 110 -11.11 -17.73 -3.11
CA GLU A 110 -11.65 -17.92 -4.44
C GLU A 110 -12.48 -16.73 -4.87
N TYR A 111 -13.32 -16.19 -3.98
CA TYR A 111 -14.09 -15.00 -4.23
C TYR A 111 -13.21 -13.82 -4.67
N TRP A 112 -12.18 -13.48 -3.87
CA TRP A 112 -11.31 -12.34 -4.17
C TRP A 112 -10.38 -12.58 -5.35
N ARG A 113 -9.97 -13.83 -5.58
CA ARG A 113 -9.19 -14.21 -6.76
C ARG A 113 -10.00 -13.99 -8.04
N LEU A 114 -11.24 -14.50 -8.11
CA LEU A 114 -12.10 -14.36 -9.28
C LEU A 114 -12.52 -12.89 -9.50
N ARG A 115 -12.74 -12.15 -8.42
CA ARG A 115 -12.97 -10.70 -8.46
C ARG A 115 -11.78 -9.94 -9.03
N ALA A 116 -10.55 -10.30 -8.65
CA ALA A 116 -9.35 -9.71 -9.25
C ALA A 116 -9.17 -10.08 -10.72
N GLU A 117 -9.53 -11.30 -11.12
CA GLU A 117 -9.42 -11.78 -12.50
C GLU A 117 -10.41 -11.08 -13.45
N TYR A 118 -11.56 -10.65 -12.94
CA TYR A 118 -12.55 -9.87 -13.70
C TYR A 118 -11.98 -8.54 -14.23
N TYR A 119 -11.05 -7.92 -13.48
CA TYR A 119 -10.45 -6.66 -13.91
C TYR A 119 -9.43 -6.87 -15.04
N PRO A 120 -9.48 -6.07 -16.12
CA PRO A 120 -8.63 -6.27 -17.30
C PRO A 120 -7.29 -5.50 -17.23
N TYR A 121 -7.02 -4.75 -16.17
CA TYR A 121 -5.93 -3.77 -16.14
C TYR A 121 -4.55 -4.39 -16.31
N VAL A 122 -4.28 -5.54 -15.67
CA VAL A 122 -3.01 -6.25 -15.83
C VAL A 122 -2.83 -6.71 -17.28
N LYS A 123 -3.86 -7.32 -17.88
CA LYS A 123 -3.80 -7.77 -19.29
C LYS A 123 -3.54 -6.62 -20.25
N ARG A 124 -4.26 -5.51 -20.09
CA ARG A 124 -4.04 -4.30 -20.90
C ARG A 124 -2.64 -3.74 -20.68
N SER A 125 -2.15 -3.73 -19.45
CA SER A 125 -0.80 -3.27 -19.13
C SER A 125 0.28 -4.14 -19.77
N ASP A 126 0.08 -5.45 -19.83
CA ASP A 126 1.02 -6.39 -20.46
C ASP A 126 1.00 -6.27 -21.99
N GLU A 127 -0.16 -5.98 -22.60
CA GLU A 127 -0.29 -5.68 -24.04
C GLU A 127 0.42 -4.38 -24.45
N HIS A 128 0.45 -3.37 -23.57
CA HIS A 128 1.09 -2.06 -23.80
C HIS A 128 2.51 -2.00 -23.20
N SER A 129 3.19 -3.15 -23.07
CA SER A 129 4.42 -3.35 -22.31
C SER A 129 5.69 -2.66 -22.84
N GLU A 130 5.62 -2.03 -24.01
CA GLU A 130 6.75 -1.22 -24.53
C GLU A 130 7.09 -0.03 -23.61
N ASN A 131 6.11 0.45 -22.84
CA ASN A 131 6.30 1.44 -21.79
C ASN A 131 6.49 0.73 -20.44
N PHE A 132 7.71 0.33 -20.12
CA PHE A 132 8.12 -0.38 -18.90
C PHE A 132 7.45 0.21 -17.63
N PHE A 133 6.60 -0.57 -16.95
CA PHE A 133 5.84 -0.10 -15.79
C PHE A 133 6.57 -0.38 -14.47
N LEU A 134 6.72 0.63 -13.61
CA LEU A 134 7.12 0.48 -12.22
C LEU A 134 6.05 -0.35 -11.47
N ARG A 135 6.20 -1.69 -11.49
CA ARG A 135 5.52 -2.61 -10.58
C ARG A 135 6.10 -2.40 -9.19
N GLY A 136 5.55 -1.48 -8.40
CA GLY A 136 6.02 -1.29 -7.03
C GLY A 136 5.83 0.08 -6.38
N ILE A 137 5.26 1.08 -7.07
CA ILE A 137 5.03 2.37 -6.41
C ILE A 137 4.00 2.15 -5.30
N SER A 138 4.44 2.41 -4.06
CA SER A 138 3.61 2.48 -2.86
C SER A 138 2.72 3.73 -2.90
N CYS A 139 1.94 3.88 -3.96
CA CYS A 139 0.91 4.90 -4.04
C CYS A 139 -0.10 4.55 -2.93
N HIS A 140 -0.45 5.53 -2.11
CA HIS A 140 -1.68 5.47 -1.35
C HIS A 140 -2.73 6.19 -2.21
N PRO A 141 -3.35 5.52 -3.19
CA PRO A 141 -4.15 6.22 -4.19
C PRO A 141 -5.39 6.80 -3.54
N ARG A 142 -5.57 8.12 -3.60
CA ARG A 142 -6.85 8.74 -3.21
C ARG A 142 -7.86 8.47 -4.30
N LEU A 143 -9.11 8.16 -3.93
CA LEU A 143 -10.17 7.89 -4.92
C LEU A 143 -10.45 9.13 -5.80
N SER A 144 -10.18 10.34 -5.29
CA SER A 144 -10.28 11.60 -6.03
C SER A 144 -9.32 11.68 -7.22
N ASP A 145 -8.12 11.12 -7.07
CA ASP A 145 -7.03 11.29 -8.04
C ASP A 145 -7.20 10.30 -9.20
N TYR A 146 -7.89 9.18 -8.96
CA TYR A 146 -8.08 8.09 -9.92
C TYR A 146 -9.54 7.64 -9.97
N PRO A 147 -10.49 8.48 -10.45
CA PRO A 147 -11.91 8.15 -10.47
C PRO A 147 -12.21 6.91 -11.33
N MET A 148 -11.45 6.67 -12.40
CA MET A 148 -11.61 5.50 -13.27
C MET A 148 -11.18 4.18 -12.60
N CYS A 149 -10.30 4.25 -11.59
CA CYS A 149 -9.81 3.09 -10.86
C CYS A 149 -10.54 2.87 -9.54
N ARG A 150 -11.62 3.63 -9.27
CA ARG A 150 -12.29 3.67 -7.97
C ARG A 150 -12.75 2.30 -7.49
N THR A 151 -13.38 1.50 -8.34
CA THR A 151 -13.95 0.18 -7.98
C THR A 151 -12.86 -0.81 -7.55
N VAL A 152 -11.80 -0.96 -8.34
CA VAL A 152 -10.70 -1.89 -8.02
C VAL A 152 -9.91 -1.45 -6.78
N ILE A 153 -9.76 -0.14 -6.55
CA ILE A 153 -9.14 0.40 -5.33
C ILE A 153 -10.00 0.08 -4.10
N GLN A 154 -11.31 0.29 -4.20
CA GLN A 154 -12.24 -0.03 -3.11
C GLN A 154 -12.21 -1.52 -2.79
N ASP A 155 -12.28 -2.39 -3.80
CA ASP A 155 -12.21 -3.84 -3.62
C ASP A 155 -10.94 -4.29 -2.90
N TYR A 156 -9.79 -3.70 -3.25
CA TYR A 156 -8.54 -3.98 -2.56
C TYR A 156 -8.60 -3.61 -1.07
N PHE A 157 -9.10 -2.42 -0.73
CA PHE A 157 -9.22 -1.99 0.67
C PHE A 157 -10.25 -2.83 1.43
N ILE A 158 -11.39 -3.16 0.82
CA ILE A 158 -12.40 -4.05 1.42
C ILE A 158 -11.80 -5.44 1.68
N CYS A 159 -11.06 -6.00 0.72
CA CYS A 159 -10.40 -7.30 0.87
C CYS A 159 -9.38 -7.28 2.01
N ARG A 160 -8.53 -6.24 2.04
CA ARG A 160 -7.48 -6.07 3.04
C ARG A 160 -8.05 -5.89 4.45
N ASP A 161 -9.09 -5.08 4.58
CA ASP A 161 -9.63 -4.65 5.87
C ASP A 161 -10.64 -5.66 6.44
N LYS A 162 -11.32 -6.47 5.61
CA LYS A 162 -12.26 -7.51 6.07
C LYS A 162 -11.61 -8.59 6.94
N ASN A 163 -10.33 -8.92 6.75
CA ASN A 163 -9.65 -9.97 7.53
C ASN A 163 -8.12 -9.78 7.56
N LYS A 164 -7.56 -9.44 8.73
CA LYS A 164 -6.09 -9.38 8.96
C LYS A 164 -5.38 -10.71 8.65
N VAL A 165 -6.06 -11.84 8.84
CA VAL A 165 -5.54 -13.17 8.46
C VAL A 165 -5.29 -13.24 6.94
N MET A 166 -6.16 -12.64 6.13
CA MET A 166 -5.98 -12.62 4.67
C MET A 166 -4.84 -11.69 4.24
N GLN A 167 -4.53 -10.66 5.03
CA GLN A 167 -3.33 -9.84 4.84
C GLN A 167 -2.05 -10.66 5.10
N LEU A 168 -2.05 -11.52 6.14
CA LEU A 168 -0.91 -12.39 6.45
C LEU A 168 -0.59 -13.34 5.28
N PHE A 169 -1.61 -13.83 4.59
CA PHE A 169 -1.48 -14.72 3.42
C PHE A 169 -1.39 -13.99 2.08
N ASN A 170 -1.28 -12.65 2.05
CA ASN A 170 -1.23 -11.84 0.82
C ASN A 170 -2.38 -12.14 -0.17
N MET A 171 -3.56 -12.51 0.33
CA MET A 171 -4.68 -12.98 -0.51
C MET A 171 -5.25 -11.89 -1.41
N CYS A 172 -5.09 -10.62 -1.01
CA CYS A 172 -5.53 -9.45 -1.75
C CYS A 172 -4.45 -8.92 -2.72
N ALA A 173 -3.30 -9.60 -2.85
CA ALA A 173 -2.24 -9.20 -3.77
C ALA A 173 -2.70 -9.13 -5.24
N PRO A 174 -3.54 -10.04 -5.77
CA PRO A 174 -4.05 -9.92 -7.13
C PRO A 174 -4.84 -8.63 -7.37
N LEU A 175 -5.66 -8.20 -6.40
CA LEU A 175 -6.35 -6.89 -6.48
C LEU A 175 -5.36 -5.73 -6.43
N LYS A 176 -4.27 -5.88 -5.68
CA LYS A 176 -3.20 -4.90 -5.62
C LYS A 176 -2.56 -4.67 -6.98
N GLU A 177 -2.24 -5.75 -7.67
CA GLU A 177 -1.68 -5.69 -9.02
C GLU A 177 -2.64 -5.02 -10.01
N GLN A 178 -3.93 -5.35 -9.92
CA GLN A 178 -4.96 -4.76 -10.80
C GLN A 178 -5.12 -3.26 -10.60
N PHE A 179 -5.23 -2.76 -9.36
CA PHE A 179 -5.34 -1.31 -9.17
C PHE A 179 -4.04 -0.58 -9.52
N CYS A 180 -2.87 -1.17 -9.21
CA CYS A 180 -1.59 -0.59 -9.59
C CYS A 180 -1.47 -0.48 -11.12
N ALA A 181 -1.89 -1.51 -11.86
CA ALA A 181 -1.95 -1.48 -13.32
C ALA A 181 -2.92 -0.39 -13.83
N CYS A 182 -4.09 -0.24 -13.22
CA CYS A 182 -5.04 0.83 -13.58
C CYS A 182 -4.44 2.23 -13.39
N ILE A 183 -3.80 2.49 -12.24
CA ILE A 183 -3.17 3.78 -11.94
C ILE A 183 -2.06 4.07 -12.95
N ASN A 184 -1.24 3.06 -13.25
CA ASN A 184 -0.17 3.18 -14.22
C ASN A 184 -0.72 3.52 -15.61
N GLU A 185 -1.81 2.89 -16.05
CA GLU A 185 -2.50 3.20 -17.31
C GLU A 185 -2.95 4.67 -17.36
N VAL A 186 -3.52 5.19 -16.26
CA VAL A 186 -3.94 6.59 -16.15
C VAL A 186 -2.74 7.54 -16.18
N PHE A 187 -1.66 7.20 -15.47
CA PHE A 187 -0.45 8.00 -15.42
C PHE A 187 0.17 8.15 -16.83
N VAL A 188 0.27 7.05 -17.58
CA VAL A 188 0.79 7.08 -18.95
C VAL A 188 -0.12 7.91 -19.86
N LYS A 189 -1.45 7.70 -19.83
CA LYS A 189 -2.38 8.51 -20.63
C LYS A 189 -2.25 10.00 -20.32
N ASN A 190 -2.02 10.36 -19.06
CA ASN A 190 -1.82 11.76 -18.67
C ASN A 190 -0.45 12.27 -19.13
N HIS A 191 0.60 11.46 -19.06
CA HIS A 191 1.94 11.79 -19.56
C HIS A 191 1.92 12.01 -21.08
N GLU A 192 1.33 11.09 -21.85
CA GLU A 192 1.19 11.22 -23.30
C GLU A 192 0.36 12.44 -23.70
N ARG A 193 -0.71 12.75 -22.94
CA ARG A 193 -1.48 13.98 -23.15
C ARG A 193 -0.65 15.23 -22.83
N GLY A 194 0.16 15.18 -21.78
CA GLY A 194 1.11 16.23 -21.41
C GLY A 194 2.15 16.45 -22.51
N ASP A 195 2.77 15.38 -23.00
CA ASP A 195 3.75 15.42 -24.09
C ASP A 195 3.14 15.94 -25.38
N LYS A 196 1.90 15.54 -25.72
CA LYS A 196 1.20 16.07 -26.90
C LYS A 196 0.93 17.57 -26.77
N LYS A 197 0.47 18.04 -25.61
CA LYS A 197 0.27 19.47 -25.33
C LYS A 197 1.58 20.25 -25.36
N PHE A 198 2.63 19.70 -24.75
CA PHE A 198 3.95 20.32 -24.74
C PHE A 198 4.56 20.38 -26.15
N ASN A 199 4.44 19.30 -26.93
CA ASN A 199 4.94 19.26 -28.31
C ASN A 199 4.18 20.22 -29.24
N ALA A 200 2.88 20.42 -29.02
CA ALA A 200 2.09 21.41 -29.76
C ALA A 200 2.58 22.85 -29.51
N HIS A 201 2.88 23.19 -28.25
CA HIS A 201 3.37 24.53 -27.85
C HIS A 201 4.90 24.61 -27.75
N ARG A 202 5.63 23.66 -28.35
CA ARG A 202 7.07 23.53 -28.14
C ARG A 202 7.83 24.77 -28.60
N LYS A 203 7.50 25.30 -29.78
CA LYS A 203 8.18 26.46 -30.36
C LYS A 203 7.92 27.71 -29.51
N GLU A 204 6.66 27.97 -29.20
CA GLU A 204 6.25 29.09 -28.34
C GLU A 204 6.94 29.03 -26.97
N TYR A 205 6.96 27.86 -26.32
CA TYR A 205 7.63 27.68 -25.04
C TYR A 205 9.13 28.02 -25.12
N PHE A 206 9.84 27.54 -26.15
CA PHE A 206 11.27 27.84 -26.31
C PHE A 206 11.54 29.30 -26.71
N GLU A 207 10.66 29.92 -27.51
CA GLU A 207 10.73 31.35 -27.83
C GLU A 207 10.53 32.21 -26.59
N THR A 208 9.51 31.93 -25.77
CA THR A 208 9.30 32.65 -24.49
C THR A 208 10.48 32.46 -23.52
N GLN A 209 11.10 31.26 -23.49
CA GLN A 209 12.31 31.02 -22.68
C GLN A 209 13.51 31.80 -23.21
N ARG A 210 13.65 31.93 -24.54
CA ARG A 210 14.71 32.72 -25.18
C ARG A 210 14.53 34.20 -24.89
N GLU A 211 13.31 34.72 -24.99
CA GLU A 211 12.95 36.10 -24.64
C GLU A 211 13.25 36.40 -23.17
N ARG A 212 12.86 35.51 -22.24
CA ARG A 212 13.20 35.66 -20.81
C ARG A 212 14.71 35.69 -20.56
N ARG A 213 15.50 34.87 -21.27
CA ARG A 213 16.97 34.90 -21.18
C ARG A 213 17.55 36.19 -21.74
N LEU A 214 17.03 36.69 -22.86
CA LEU A 214 17.47 37.95 -23.46
C LEU A 214 17.15 39.15 -22.56
N ALA A 215 15.92 39.21 -22.03
CA ALA A 215 15.51 40.25 -21.08
C ALA A 215 16.41 40.28 -19.84
N LYS A 216 16.76 39.09 -19.31
CA LYS A 216 17.68 38.98 -18.16
C LYS A 216 19.11 39.42 -18.49
N MET A 217 19.61 39.15 -19.71
CA MET A 217 20.92 39.63 -20.13
C MET A 217 20.93 41.15 -20.34
N LEU A 218 19.86 41.72 -20.89
CA LEU A 218 19.71 43.17 -21.05
C LEU A 218 19.67 43.87 -19.69
N SER A 219 18.89 43.37 -18.74
CA SER A 219 18.83 43.97 -17.40
C SER A 219 20.19 43.92 -16.69
N GLN A 220 20.92 42.81 -16.82
CA GLN A 220 22.28 42.70 -16.26
C GLN A 220 23.29 43.62 -16.95
N ALA A 221 23.15 43.83 -18.26
CA ALA A 221 24.00 44.75 -19.01
C ALA A 221 23.72 46.22 -18.63
N GLU A 222 22.45 46.59 -18.43
CA GLU A 222 22.02 47.90 -17.94
C GLU A 222 22.55 48.15 -16.53
N GLU A 223 22.35 47.19 -15.60
CA GLU A 223 22.89 47.26 -14.23
C GLU A 223 24.42 47.40 -14.23
N SER A 224 25.12 46.68 -15.11
CA SER A 224 26.59 46.77 -15.25
C SER A 224 27.03 48.11 -15.81
N ALA A 225 26.28 48.69 -16.76
CA ALA A 225 26.56 49.99 -17.34
C ALA A 225 26.31 51.13 -16.34
N GLU A 226 25.25 51.05 -15.54
CA GLU A 226 24.98 51.99 -14.45
C GLU A 226 26.05 51.91 -13.35
N GLN A 227 26.49 50.70 -12.97
CA GLN A 227 27.59 50.53 -12.01
C GLN A 227 28.90 51.13 -12.54
N ARG A 228 29.21 50.97 -13.83
CA ARG A 228 30.39 51.58 -14.46
C ARG A 228 30.33 53.11 -14.46
N LYS A 229 29.15 53.70 -14.71
CA LYS A 229 28.97 55.15 -14.62
C LYS A 229 29.17 55.67 -13.20
N LYS A 230 28.62 54.99 -12.19
CA LYS A 230 28.78 55.35 -10.76
C LYS A 230 30.21 55.22 -10.22
N LEU A 231 31.11 54.54 -10.95
CA LEU A 231 32.53 54.40 -10.58
C LEU A 231 33.43 55.39 -11.33
N GLN A 232 32.89 56.13 -12.31
CA GLN A 232 33.63 57.17 -13.06
C GLN A 232 33.37 58.59 -12.54
N ASP A 233 32.30 58.79 -11.77
CA ASP A 233 32.07 59.99 -10.93
C ASP A 233 32.74 59.83 -9.55
#